data_AF-A0A6G3D1I1-F1
#
_entry.id   AF-A0A6G3D1I1-F1
#
_cell.length_a   1.000
_cell.length_b   1.000
_cell.length_c   1.000
_cell.angle_alpha   90.00
_cell.angle_beta   90.00
_cell.angle_gamma   90.00
#
_symmetry.space_group_name_H-M   'P 1'
#
loop_
_entity.id
_entity.type
_entity.pdbx_description
1 polymer ?
#
loop_
_entity_poly.entity_id
_entity_poly.type
_entity_poly.pdbx_seq_one_letter_code
_entity_poly.pdbx_strand_id
1 'polypeptide(L)'
;QQQWYTRDSSVGGWLNAVWNMVFSGVEGAPAQSFPEPPYTTLETTPVSREKPFLYLDGDEYRVFLPEKRTDARGVSWGNGTPRGTSLPLAQFYVAKPDDSAATLNQALEEGLNLLLTPGIYHLDGTVEVNRAGTVVLGLGYATLIPDNGVTALKVADVDGVRLAGFLVDAGPVNSATLLEVGPEGASADHSANPTTVQDVFVRIGGAGPGKATTSLVVNSRHTIVDHTWVWRADHGDGVGWETNRADYG
;
A
#
# COMPACT_ATOMS: atom_id res chain seq x y z
N GLN A 1 5.30 -20.60 -11.47
CA GLN A 1 5.55 -19.29 -10.86
C GLN A 1 7.03 -19.21 -10.53
N GLN A 2 7.74 -18.18 -10.99
CA GLN A 2 9.18 -18.02 -10.70
C GLN A 2 9.41 -17.86 -9.19
N GLN A 3 8.61 -17.00 -8.55
CA GLN A 3 8.62 -16.76 -7.12
C GLN A 3 7.20 -16.61 -6.57
N TRP A 4 7.07 -16.69 -5.24
CA TRP A 4 5.83 -16.40 -4.53
C TRP A 4 6.11 -16.03 -3.06
N TYR A 5 5.28 -15.17 -2.49
CA TYR A 5 5.25 -14.91 -1.05
C TYR A 5 3.86 -15.23 -0.51
N THR A 6 3.79 -15.95 0.59
CA THR A 6 2.53 -16.23 1.30
C THR A 6 2.76 -15.96 2.78
N ARG A 7 1.85 -15.19 3.39
CA ARG A 7 1.90 -14.92 4.82
C ARG A 7 0.58 -15.24 5.50
N ASP A 8 0.63 -15.52 6.80
CA ASP A 8 -0.51 -15.57 7.70
C ASP A 8 -1.73 -16.34 7.15
N SER A 9 -1.45 -17.51 6.60
CA SER A 9 -2.38 -18.31 5.79
C SER A 9 -2.40 -19.75 6.25
N SER A 10 -3.31 -20.54 5.67
CA SER A 10 -3.35 -21.99 5.83
C SER A 10 -3.45 -22.63 4.46
N VAL A 11 -2.58 -23.59 4.17
CA VAL A 11 -2.56 -24.35 2.90
C VAL A 11 -2.61 -25.84 3.20
N GLY A 12 -3.37 -26.60 2.40
CA GLY A 12 -3.40 -28.06 2.52
C GLY A 12 -2.13 -28.75 2.02
N GLY A 13 -1.34 -28.05 1.21
CA GLY A 13 -0.06 -28.49 0.69
C GLY A 13 0.49 -27.51 -0.35
N TRP A 14 1.77 -27.66 -0.69
CA TRP A 14 2.45 -26.81 -1.67
C TRP A 14 3.16 -27.69 -2.72
N LEU A 15 2.81 -27.49 -4.00
CA LEU A 15 3.12 -28.47 -5.05
C LEU A 15 4.54 -28.37 -5.60
N ASN A 16 5.08 -27.16 -5.75
CA ASN A 16 6.40 -26.96 -6.36
C ASN A 16 7.07 -25.63 -6.01
N ALA A 17 8.35 -25.52 -6.34
CA ALA A 17 9.12 -24.28 -6.30
C ALA A 17 9.94 -24.14 -7.59
N VAL A 18 10.24 -22.90 -7.98
CA VAL A 18 11.08 -22.60 -9.15
C VAL A 18 12.34 -21.85 -8.71
N TRP A 19 12.23 -20.58 -8.30
CA TRP A 19 13.40 -19.80 -7.85
C TRP A 19 13.30 -19.37 -6.39
N ASN A 20 12.14 -18.88 -5.95
CA ASN A 20 12.00 -18.38 -4.58
C ASN A 20 10.57 -18.47 -4.05
N MET A 21 10.28 -19.42 -3.17
CA MET A 21 8.98 -19.55 -2.52
C MET A 21 9.14 -19.24 -1.03
N VAL A 22 8.55 -18.13 -0.57
CA VAL A 22 8.71 -17.62 0.79
C VAL A 22 7.39 -17.72 1.56
N PHE A 23 7.47 -18.21 2.79
CA PHE A 23 6.34 -18.36 3.70
C PHE A 23 6.67 -17.73 5.05
N SER A 24 5.72 -17.00 5.64
CA SER A 24 5.82 -16.56 7.04
C SER A 24 4.47 -16.72 7.73
N GLY A 25 4.41 -17.40 8.87
CA GLY A 25 3.13 -17.58 9.56
C GLY A 25 2.13 -18.46 8.78
N VAL A 26 2.62 -19.37 7.93
CA VAL A 26 1.75 -20.20 7.08
C VAL A 26 1.61 -21.60 7.65
N GLU A 27 0.39 -21.95 8.04
CA GLU A 27 0.04 -23.32 8.43
C GLU A 27 0.06 -24.24 7.20
N GLY A 28 0.72 -25.39 7.31
CA GLY A 28 0.85 -26.34 6.21
C GLY A 28 1.88 -25.98 5.13
N ALA A 29 2.65 -24.90 5.32
CA ALA A 29 3.79 -24.60 4.45
C ALA A 29 4.85 -25.72 4.51
N PRO A 30 5.59 -25.96 3.39
CA PRO A 30 6.72 -26.87 3.40
C PRO A 30 7.80 -26.38 4.38
N ALA A 31 8.52 -27.31 5.00
CA ALA A 31 9.63 -26.95 5.87
C ALA A 31 10.74 -26.19 5.11
N GLN A 32 11.47 -25.33 5.84
CA GLN A 32 12.67 -24.64 5.34
C GLN A 32 13.61 -25.65 4.67
N SER A 33 13.98 -25.40 3.42
CA SER A 33 14.82 -26.33 2.64
C SER A 33 15.70 -25.67 1.58
N PHE A 34 15.73 -24.34 1.52
CA PHE A 34 16.70 -23.62 0.69
C PHE A 34 18.13 -24.17 0.91
N PRO A 35 18.91 -24.46 -0.15
CA PRO A 35 18.71 -24.01 -1.53
C PRO A 35 17.78 -24.86 -2.40
N GLU A 36 17.64 -26.17 -2.17
CA GLU A 36 16.86 -27.07 -3.05
C GLU A 36 16.01 -28.07 -2.24
N PRO A 37 14.67 -28.01 -2.33
CA PRO A 37 13.88 -27.00 -3.05
C PRO A 37 14.01 -25.59 -2.43
N PRO A 38 13.84 -24.50 -3.21
CA PRO A 38 14.04 -23.14 -2.73
C PRO A 38 12.86 -22.60 -1.91
N TYR A 39 12.55 -23.29 -0.80
CA TYR A 39 11.59 -22.87 0.21
C TYR A 39 12.29 -22.11 1.34
N THR A 40 11.88 -20.85 1.54
CA THR A 40 12.18 -20.07 2.74
C THR A 40 10.93 -20.07 3.62
N THR A 41 10.99 -20.68 4.80
CA THR A 41 9.80 -20.86 5.65
C THR A 41 10.08 -20.36 7.07
N LEU A 42 9.34 -19.33 7.46
CA LEU A 42 9.34 -18.76 8.80
C LEU A 42 8.06 -19.16 9.53
N GLU A 43 8.19 -19.51 10.80
CA GLU A 43 7.06 -19.98 11.60
C GLU A 43 5.99 -18.90 11.80
N THR A 44 6.42 -17.64 11.91
CA THR A 44 5.57 -16.47 12.13
C THR A 44 5.96 -15.32 11.20
N THR A 45 4.99 -14.43 10.94
CA THR A 45 5.27 -13.07 10.45
C THR A 45 5.48 -12.17 11.67
N PRO A 46 6.66 -11.54 11.86
CA PRO A 46 6.96 -10.82 13.10
C PRO A 46 5.94 -9.73 13.46
N VAL A 47 5.53 -8.94 12.47
CA VAL A 47 4.44 -7.98 12.60
C VAL A 47 3.66 -7.96 11.29
N SER A 48 2.33 -8.09 11.36
CA SER A 48 1.43 -7.90 10.22
C SER A 48 0.16 -7.18 10.66
N ARG A 49 -0.55 -6.57 9.72
CA ARG A 49 -1.87 -5.98 9.95
C ARG A 49 -2.66 -6.18 8.68
N GLU A 50 -3.78 -6.89 8.74
CA GLU A 50 -4.55 -7.15 7.51
C GLU A 50 -5.09 -5.85 6.90
N LYS A 51 -5.14 -5.83 5.57
CA LYS A 51 -5.55 -4.66 4.80
C LYS A 51 -6.98 -4.24 5.15
N PRO A 52 -7.28 -2.93 5.29
CA PRO A 52 -8.64 -2.45 5.34
C PRO A 52 -9.49 -2.91 4.15
N PHE A 53 -10.77 -3.15 4.39
CA PHE A 53 -11.72 -3.53 3.35
C PHE A 53 -13.13 -3.01 3.62
N LEU A 54 -13.82 -2.67 2.53
CA LEU A 54 -15.23 -2.31 2.54
C LEU A 54 -16.09 -3.57 2.69
N TYR A 55 -17.13 -3.50 3.52
CA TYR A 55 -18.11 -4.57 3.71
C TYR A 55 -19.50 -3.98 4.01
N LEU A 56 -20.53 -4.84 3.99
CA LEU A 56 -21.88 -4.49 4.41
C LEU A 56 -22.15 -5.00 5.83
N ASP A 57 -22.66 -4.11 6.69
CA ASP A 57 -23.25 -4.44 7.98
C ASP A 57 -24.77 -4.22 7.87
N GLY A 58 -25.51 -5.29 7.57
CA GLY A 58 -26.88 -5.17 7.06
C GLY A 58 -26.89 -4.46 5.70
N ASP A 59 -27.55 -3.31 5.62
CA ASP A 59 -27.62 -2.46 4.42
C ASP A 59 -26.61 -1.30 4.43
N GLU A 60 -25.78 -1.18 5.48
CA GLU A 60 -24.83 -0.09 5.64
C GLU A 60 -23.43 -0.46 5.17
N TYR A 61 -22.84 0.38 4.31
CA TYR A 61 -21.42 0.28 3.98
C TYR A 61 -20.53 0.70 5.15
N ARG A 62 -19.54 -0.14 5.45
CA ARG A 62 -18.51 0.12 6.47
C ARG A 62 -17.14 -0.32 5.99
N VAL A 63 -16.11 0.29 6.55
CA VAL A 63 -14.72 -0.14 6.32
C VAL A 63 -14.21 -0.79 7.60
N PHE A 64 -13.89 -2.09 7.50
CA PHE A 64 -13.27 -2.81 8.60
C PHE A 64 -11.76 -2.55 8.61
N LEU A 65 -11.23 -2.27 9.80
CA LEU A 65 -9.83 -1.98 10.07
C LEU A 65 -9.27 -3.07 10.98
N PRO A 66 -8.70 -4.15 10.41
CA PRO A 66 -8.10 -5.22 11.19
C PRO A 66 -7.04 -4.71 12.17
N GLU A 67 -6.98 -5.32 13.35
CA GLU A 67 -5.95 -5.04 14.35
C GLU A 67 -4.57 -5.54 13.90
N LYS A 68 -3.51 -4.88 14.37
CA LYS A 68 -2.13 -5.36 14.21
C LYS A 68 -1.94 -6.69 14.95
N ARG A 69 -1.27 -7.64 14.32
CA ARG A 69 -0.82 -8.90 14.92
C ARG A 69 0.70 -8.90 15.00
N THR A 70 1.22 -9.44 16.10
CA THR A 70 2.65 -9.73 16.29
C THR A 70 2.82 -11.24 16.32
N ASP A 71 3.93 -11.73 15.78
CA ASP A 71 4.19 -13.17 15.62
C ASP A 71 3.00 -13.90 14.98
N ALA A 72 2.46 -13.30 13.91
CA ALA A 72 1.25 -13.76 13.26
C ALA A 72 1.47 -15.11 12.59
N ARG A 73 0.47 -15.99 12.73
CA ARG A 73 0.37 -17.28 12.07
C ARG A 73 -1.09 -17.60 11.79
N GLY A 74 -1.35 -18.18 10.62
CA GLY A 74 -2.70 -18.54 10.20
C GLY A 74 -3.59 -17.33 9.91
N VAL A 75 -4.80 -17.63 9.42
CA VAL A 75 -5.77 -16.61 9.00
C VAL A 75 -6.33 -15.83 10.19
N SER A 76 -6.61 -14.55 10.00
CA SER A 76 -7.17 -13.68 11.05
C SER A 76 -8.63 -13.96 11.39
N TRP A 77 -9.35 -14.70 10.54
CA TRP A 77 -10.80 -14.93 10.60
C TRP A 77 -11.20 -16.38 10.92
N GLY A 78 -10.23 -17.29 11.09
CA GLY A 78 -10.51 -18.73 11.26
C GLY A 78 -11.30 -19.08 12.53
N ASN A 79 -11.27 -18.20 13.55
CA ASN A 79 -12.00 -18.35 14.81
C ASN A 79 -13.19 -17.38 14.93
N GLY A 80 -13.71 -16.87 13.80
CA GLY A 80 -14.81 -15.91 13.75
C GLY A 80 -14.36 -14.51 13.33
N THR A 81 -15.10 -13.48 13.73
CA THR A 81 -14.81 -12.09 13.35
C THR A 81 -13.39 -11.70 13.79
N PRO A 82 -12.52 -11.26 12.86
CA PRO A 82 -11.20 -10.75 13.22
C PRO A 82 -11.30 -9.61 14.25
N ARG A 83 -10.26 -9.42 15.06
CA ARG A 83 -10.17 -8.22 15.90
C ARG A 83 -9.89 -7.01 15.02
N GLY A 84 -10.52 -5.88 15.36
CA GLY A 84 -10.41 -4.64 14.62
C GLY A 84 -11.55 -3.69 14.96
N THR A 85 -11.61 -2.59 14.24
CA THR A 85 -12.69 -1.59 14.35
C THR A 85 -13.40 -1.42 13.02
N SER A 86 -14.68 -1.05 13.05
CA SER A 86 -15.45 -0.73 11.85
C SER A 86 -15.76 0.75 11.82
N LEU A 87 -15.35 1.43 10.75
CA LEU A 87 -15.72 2.82 10.51
C LEU A 87 -16.94 2.87 9.57
N PRO A 88 -17.98 3.67 9.87
CA PRO A 88 -19.07 3.88 8.94
C PRO A 88 -18.56 4.64 7.71
N LEU A 89 -19.15 4.37 6.54
CA LEU A 89 -18.76 5.07 5.30
C LEU A 89 -18.93 6.60 5.40
N ALA A 90 -19.82 7.09 6.26
CA ALA A 90 -20.00 8.52 6.54
C ALA A 90 -18.74 9.20 7.12
N GLN A 91 -17.74 8.46 7.62
CA GLN A 91 -16.43 8.98 8.02
C GLN A 91 -15.40 8.96 6.88
N PHE A 92 -15.83 8.71 5.65
CA PHE A 92 -15.01 8.74 4.45
C PHE A 92 -15.56 9.77 3.48
N TYR A 93 -14.65 10.53 2.90
CA TYR A 93 -14.90 11.20 1.65
C TYR A 93 -14.78 10.18 0.51
N VAL A 94 -15.87 10.03 -0.25
CA VAL A 94 -15.94 9.09 -1.38
C VAL A 94 -15.46 9.81 -2.64
N ALA A 95 -14.15 9.78 -2.84
CA ALA A 95 -13.48 10.53 -3.89
C ALA A 95 -13.83 10.00 -5.30
N LYS A 96 -13.86 10.93 -6.25
CA LYS A 96 -14.09 10.73 -7.67
C LYS A 96 -12.91 11.24 -8.50
N PRO A 97 -12.65 10.65 -9.68
CA PRO A 97 -11.49 11.01 -10.50
C PRO A 97 -11.33 12.50 -10.87
N ASP A 98 -12.40 13.28 -10.81
CA ASP A 98 -12.43 14.73 -11.05
C ASP A 98 -12.14 15.58 -9.80
N ASP A 99 -11.98 14.96 -8.62
CA ASP A 99 -11.59 15.67 -7.41
C ASP A 99 -10.15 16.17 -7.48
N SER A 100 -9.96 17.44 -7.17
CA SER A 100 -8.63 18.06 -7.07
C SER A 100 -7.89 17.61 -5.81
N ALA A 101 -6.56 17.75 -5.80
CA ALA A 101 -5.76 17.53 -4.59
C ALA A 101 -6.24 18.43 -3.42
N ALA A 102 -6.65 19.67 -3.70
CA ALA A 102 -7.21 20.58 -2.70
C ALA A 102 -8.51 20.05 -2.08
N THR A 103 -9.40 19.46 -2.88
CA THR A 103 -10.64 18.84 -2.40
C THR A 103 -10.35 17.65 -1.48
N LEU A 104 -9.39 16.79 -1.87
CA LEU A 104 -8.97 15.65 -1.07
C LEU A 104 -8.35 16.10 0.26
N ASN A 105 -7.50 17.12 0.23
CA ASN A 105 -6.88 17.68 1.43
C ASN A 105 -7.90 18.33 2.37
N GLN A 106 -8.86 19.07 1.83
CA GLN A 106 -9.93 19.65 2.63
C GLN A 106 -10.72 18.57 3.39
N ALA A 107 -11.07 17.46 2.73
CA ALA A 107 -11.73 16.34 3.40
C ALA A 107 -10.88 15.73 4.53
N LEU A 108 -9.57 15.60 4.32
CA LEU A 108 -8.63 15.13 5.35
C LEU A 108 -8.55 16.09 6.54
N GLU A 109 -8.49 17.40 6.28
CA GLU A 109 -8.50 18.47 7.29
C GLU A 109 -9.79 18.49 8.11
N GLU A 110 -10.93 18.22 7.47
CA GLU A 110 -12.24 18.09 8.11
C GLU A 110 -12.40 16.80 8.95
N GLY A 111 -11.39 15.94 8.98
CA GLY A 111 -11.38 14.74 9.81
C GLY A 111 -11.88 13.47 9.11
N LEU A 112 -12.16 13.52 7.80
CA LEU A 112 -12.57 12.36 7.02
C LEU A 112 -11.37 11.50 6.60
N ASN A 113 -11.65 10.25 6.29
CA ASN A 113 -10.77 9.34 5.57
C ASN A 113 -11.02 9.46 4.06
N LEU A 114 -10.18 8.86 3.22
CA LEU A 114 -10.40 8.83 1.77
C LEU A 114 -10.76 7.42 1.31
N LEU A 115 -11.86 7.31 0.57
CA LEU A 115 -12.18 6.14 -0.24
C LEU A 115 -12.08 6.53 -1.72
N LEU A 116 -10.99 6.14 -2.37
CA LEU A 116 -10.76 6.42 -3.79
C LEU A 116 -11.56 5.41 -4.62
N THR A 117 -12.62 5.87 -5.29
CA THR A 117 -13.39 5.01 -6.20
C THR A 117 -12.61 4.75 -7.50
N PRO A 118 -12.94 3.69 -8.27
CA PRO A 118 -12.15 3.32 -9.44
C PRO A 118 -12.04 4.47 -10.47
N GLY A 119 -10.81 4.74 -10.92
CA GLY A 119 -10.51 5.74 -11.95
C GLY A 119 -9.12 6.35 -11.80
N ILE A 120 -8.82 7.34 -12.64
CA ILE A 120 -7.51 8.01 -12.74
C ILE A 120 -7.67 9.45 -12.26
N TYR A 121 -6.97 9.81 -11.19
CA TYR A 121 -7.00 11.09 -10.51
C TYR A 121 -5.75 11.86 -10.90
N HIS A 122 -5.91 12.97 -11.62
CA HIS A 122 -4.81 13.90 -11.88
C HIS A 122 -4.68 14.88 -10.71
N LEU A 123 -3.48 14.98 -10.16
CA LEU A 123 -3.18 15.76 -8.96
C LEU A 123 -2.26 16.92 -9.30
N ASP A 124 -2.79 18.13 -9.30
CA ASP A 124 -2.05 19.38 -9.49
C ASP A 124 -1.29 19.84 -8.22
N GLY A 125 -1.55 19.18 -7.09
CA GLY A 125 -0.87 19.36 -5.82
C GLY A 125 -0.71 18.03 -5.07
N THR A 126 0.00 18.07 -3.95
CA THR A 126 0.22 16.89 -3.11
C THR A 126 -0.97 16.61 -2.21
N VAL A 127 -1.40 15.34 -2.12
CA VAL A 127 -2.35 14.90 -1.09
C VAL A 127 -1.61 14.71 0.24
N GLU A 128 -2.00 15.43 1.28
CA GLU A 128 -1.31 15.47 2.58
C GLU A 128 -2.10 14.76 3.68
N VAL A 129 -1.60 13.61 4.12
CA VAL A 129 -2.18 12.83 5.21
C VAL A 129 -1.50 13.20 6.53
N ASN A 130 -2.06 14.22 7.20
CA ASN A 130 -1.49 14.81 8.41
C ASN A 130 -2.11 14.31 9.72
N ARG A 131 -3.22 13.57 9.66
CA ARG A 131 -3.96 13.09 10.85
C ARG A 131 -3.65 11.63 11.14
N ALA A 132 -3.33 11.32 12.41
CA ALA A 132 -3.14 9.95 12.87
C ALA A 132 -4.38 9.07 12.61
N GLY A 133 -4.15 7.80 12.29
CA GLY A 133 -5.20 6.82 12.04
C GLY A 133 -5.98 6.99 10.73
N THR A 134 -5.58 7.95 9.87
CA THR A 134 -6.25 8.17 8.58
C THR A 134 -6.15 6.95 7.68
N VAL A 135 -7.25 6.63 7.01
CA VAL A 135 -7.33 5.57 6.01
C VAL A 135 -7.45 6.19 4.62
N VAL A 136 -6.59 5.77 3.70
CA VAL A 136 -6.70 6.03 2.25
C VAL A 136 -6.86 4.67 1.57
N LEU A 137 -8.10 4.33 1.20
CA LEU A 137 -8.46 3.05 0.61
C LEU A 137 -8.86 3.24 -0.84
N GLY A 138 -8.14 2.62 -1.77
CA GLY A 138 -8.48 2.55 -3.19
C GLY A 138 -9.32 1.31 -3.53
N LEU A 139 -10.22 1.49 -4.47
CA LEU A 139 -11.02 0.43 -5.09
C LEU A 139 -10.68 0.32 -6.58
N GLY A 140 -10.59 -0.90 -7.09
CA GLY A 140 -10.48 -1.15 -8.53
C GLY A 140 -9.29 -0.48 -9.22
N TYR A 141 -8.10 -0.50 -8.60
CA TYR A 141 -6.91 0.20 -9.12
C TYR A 141 -7.12 1.71 -9.31
N ALA A 142 -7.73 2.37 -8.33
CA ALA A 142 -7.69 3.84 -8.26
C ALA A 142 -6.24 4.32 -8.43
N THR A 143 -6.03 5.23 -9.38
CA THR A 143 -4.70 5.62 -9.83
C THR A 143 -4.49 7.10 -9.62
N LEU A 144 -3.44 7.49 -8.92
CA LEU A 144 -3.04 8.87 -8.67
C LEU A 144 -1.90 9.24 -9.62
N ILE A 145 -2.11 10.25 -10.46
CA ILE A 145 -1.09 10.81 -11.36
C ILE A 145 -0.71 12.20 -10.86
N PRO A 146 0.50 12.40 -10.32
CA PRO A 146 0.97 13.74 -9.99
C PRO A 146 1.32 14.50 -11.27
N ASP A 147 0.67 15.64 -11.46
CA ASP A 147 1.00 16.58 -12.52
C ASP A 147 2.13 17.51 -12.06
N ASN A 148 2.79 18.19 -13.01
CA ASN A 148 3.77 19.25 -12.73
C ASN A 148 4.98 18.84 -11.85
N GLY A 149 5.23 17.54 -11.69
CA GLY A 149 6.36 17.02 -10.90
C GLY A 149 6.14 17.10 -9.38
N VAL A 150 4.89 17.22 -8.92
CA VAL A 150 4.58 17.17 -7.47
C VAL A 150 4.74 15.75 -6.92
N THR A 151 4.81 15.62 -5.60
CA THR A 151 4.62 14.31 -4.94
C THR A 151 3.13 14.00 -4.92
N ALA A 152 2.71 12.77 -5.28
CA ALA A 152 1.30 12.43 -5.31
C ALA A 152 0.68 12.43 -3.90
N LEU A 153 1.35 11.80 -2.94
CA LEU A 153 0.87 11.70 -1.56
C LEU A 153 2.03 11.76 -0.55
N LYS A 154 1.82 12.52 0.53
CA LYS A 154 2.72 12.58 1.69
C LYS A 154 1.99 12.20 2.96
N VAL A 155 2.65 11.48 3.84
CA VAL A 155 2.17 11.18 5.20
C VAL A 155 3.05 11.91 6.20
N ALA A 156 2.46 12.60 7.17
CA ALA A 156 3.19 13.22 8.28
C ALA A 156 3.80 12.16 9.23
N ASP A 157 4.65 12.58 10.18
CA ASP A 157 5.20 11.69 11.22
C ASP A 157 4.15 11.38 12.31
N VAL A 158 3.11 10.63 11.92
CA VAL A 158 1.92 10.33 12.74
C VAL A 158 1.60 8.84 12.77
N ASP A 159 0.96 8.40 13.85
CA ASP A 159 0.59 7.00 14.05
C ASP A 159 -0.48 6.51 13.07
N GLY A 160 -0.39 5.23 12.71
CA GLY A 160 -1.55 4.42 12.35
C GLY A 160 -2.20 4.70 11.00
N VAL A 161 -1.56 5.49 10.13
CA VAL A 161 -2.08 5.74 8.78
C VAL A 161 -2.14 4.43 7.99
N ARG A 162 -3.19 4.24 7.19
CA ARG A 162 -3.39 3.05 6.36
C ARG A 162 -3.55 3.44 4.90
N LEU A 163 -2.51 3.23 4.11
CA LEU A 163 -2.53 3.38 2.65
C LEU A 163 -2.79 2.02 2.02
N ALA A 164 -3.88 1.88 1.27
CA ALA A 164 -4.31 0.58 0.78
C ALA A 164 -4.90 0.60 -0.63
N GLY A 165 -4.41 -0.22 -1.56
CA GLY A 165 -5.13 -0.60 -2.79
C GLY A 165 -5.21 0.46 -3.89
N PHE A 166 -4.15 1.25 -4.09
CA PHE A 166 -4.08 2.24 -5.16
C PHE A 166 -2.74 2.22 -5.90
N LEU A 167 -2.72 2.76 -7.11
CA LEU A 167 -1.54 2.93 -7.93
C LEU A 167 -1.12 4.41 -7.90
N VAL A 168 0.18 4.68 -7.78
CA VAL A 168 0.76 5.98 -8.10
C VAL A 168 1.47 5.86 -9.45
N ASP A 169 0.98 6.56 -10.46
CA ASP A 169 1.50 6.49 -11.82
C ASP A 169 2.17 7.81 -12.18
N ALA A 170 3.47 7.78 -12.47
CA ALA A 170 4.27 8.99 -12.64
C ALA A 170 3.80 9.84 -13.84
N GLY A 171 3.61 11.14 -13.63
CA GLY A 171 3.41 12.09 -14.71
C GLY A 171 4.66 12.29 -15.58
N PRO A 172 4.51 12.95 -16.76
CA PRO A 172 5.60 13.16 -17.69
C PRO A 172 6.68 14.13 -17.17
N VAL A 173 6.30 15.02 -16.25
CA VAL A 173 7.23 15.92 -15.55
C VAL A 173 7.79 15.17 -14.35
N ASN A 174 9.12 15.18 -14.21
CA ASN A 174 9.81 14.43 -13.16
C ASN A 174 9.41 14.90 -11.75
N SER A 175 8.82 14.00 -10.97
CA SER A 175 8.64 14.20 -9.53
C SER A 175 9.92 13.88 -8.76
N ALA A 176 10.24 14.66 -7.73
CA ALA A 176 11.36 14.32 -6.84
C ALA A 176 11.07 12.99 -6.09
N THR A 177 9.86 12.89 -5.53
CA THR A 177 9.31 11.69 -4.89
C THR A 177 7.88 11.47 -5.37
N LEU A 178 7.40 10.23 -5.48
CA LEU A 178 6.00 9.95 -5.81
C LEU A 178 5.15 9.71 -4.55
N LEU A 179 5.69 8.95 -3.58
CA LEU A 179 5.08 8.69 -2.28
C LEU A 179 6.12 8.87 -1.17
N GLU A 180 5.76 9.61 -0.13
CA GLU A 180 6.61 9.84 1.05
C GLU A 180 5.85 9.49 2.34
N VAL A 181 6.39 8.54 3.11
CA VAL A 181 5.84 8.11 4.40
C VAL A 181 6.71 8.65 5.52
N GLY A 182 6.24 9.74 6.13
CA GLY A 182 7.00 10.53 7.09
C GLY A 182 7.91 11.56 6.40
N PRO A 183 8.08 12.77 6.95
CA PRO A 183 9.03 13.76 6.41
C PRO A 183 10.48 13.31 6.63
N GLU A 184 11.41 13.87 5.85
CA GLU A 184 12.85 13.70 6.11
C GLU A 184 13.20 14.08 7.57
N GLY A 185 13.98 13.23 8.24
CA GLY A 185 14.32 13.41 9.65
C GLY A 185 13.25 12.95 10.65
N ALA A 186 12.18 12.30 10.18
CA ALA A 186 11.21 11.59 11.03
C ALA A 186 11.90 10.73 12.09
N SER A 187 11.43 10.83 13.33
CA SER A 187 12.11 10.21 14.48
C SER A 187 11.17 9.68 15.56
N ALA A 188 9.86 9.95 15.43
CA ALA A 188 8.86 9.42 16.36
C ALA A 188 8.83 7.88 16.33
N ASP A 189 8.48 7.28 17.46
CA ASP A 189 8.30 5.83 17.58
C ASP A 189 6.84 5.46 17.36
N HIS A 190 6.57 4.77 16.25
CA HIS A 190 5.23 4.28 15.90
C HIS A 190 5.05 2.77 16.13
N SER A 191 5.87 2.13 16.96
CA SER A 191 5.86 0.65 17.11
C SER A 191 4.51 0.10 17.59
N ALA A 192 3.78 0.87 18.41
CA ALA A 192 2.46 0.53 18.91
C ALA A 192 1.39 0.55 17.80
N ASN A 193 1.41 1.56 16.93
CA ASN A 193 0.44 1.75 15.86
C ASN A 193 1.13 2.28 14.60
N PRO A 194 1.84 1.43 13.84
CA PRO A 194 2.63 1.87 12.70
C PRO A 194 1.75 2.30 11.53
N THR A 195 2.30 3.11 10.63
CA THR A 195 1.73 3.30 9.28
C THR A 195 1.84 2.00 8.48
N THR A 196 0.82 1.67 7.68
CA THR A 196 0.85 0.53 6.75
C THR A 196 0.67 0.97 5.31
N VAL A 197 1.46 0.38 4.42
CA VAL A 197 1.40 0.53 2.96
C VAL A 197 1.09 -0.85 2.37
N GLN A 198 -0.11 -1.04 1.81
CA GLN A 198 -0.61 -2.35 1.40
C GLN A 198 -1.27 -2.33 0.02
N ASP A 199 -0.82 -3.16 -0.90
CA ASP A 199 -1.27 -3.10 -2.31
C ASP A 199 -1.18 -1.67 -2.88
N VAL A 200 -0.13 -0.95 -2.49
CA VAL A 200 0.21 0.35 -3.07
C VAL A 200 1.29 0.11 -4.11
N PHE A 201 0.97 0.44 -5.35
CA PHE A 201 1.83 0.19 -6.49
C PHE A 201 2.39 1.50 -7.02
N VAL A 202 3.54 1.44 -7.68
CA VAL A 202 4.10 2.59 -8.39
C VAL A 202 4.44 2.18 -9.81
N ARG A 203 4.05 3.01 -10.78
CA ARG A 203 4.40 2.85 -12.20
C ARG A 203 5.13 4.10 -12.70
N ILE A 204 6.21 3.89 -13.48
CA ILE A 204 6.94 4.95 -14.15
C ILE A 204 7.06 4.63 -15.65
N GLY A 205 6.16 5.20 -16.44
CA GLY A 205 6.05 4.97 -17.88
C GLY A 205 5.15 3.79 -18.27
N GLY A 206 5.14 3.41 -19.55
CA GLY A 206 4.37 2.28 -20.09
C GLY A 206 2.99 2.67 -20.64
N ALA A 207 2.40 3.75 -20.12
CA ALA A 207 1.16 4.38 -20.62
C ALA A 207 1.43 5.80 -21.16
N GLY A 208 2.62 6.02 -21.71
CA GLY A 208 3.19 7.35 -21.97
C GLY A 208 4.46 7.57 -21.15
N PRO A 209 5.21 8.67 -21.39
CA PRO A 209 6.39 8.97 -20.61
C PRO A 209 6.00 9.34 -19.18
N GLY A 210 6.70 8.78 -18.20
CA GLY A 210 6.58 9.13 -16.78
C GLY A 210 7.95 9.17 -16.14
N LYS A 211 8.21 10.08 -15.19
CA LYS A 211 9.53 10.21 -14.54
C LYS A 211 9.41 10.48 -13.05
N ALA A 212 10.32 9.90 -12.28
CA ALA A 212 10.51 10.23 -10.87
C ALA A 212 11.98 10.05 -10.49
N THR A 213 12.47 10.81 -9.52
CA THR A 213 13.84 10.61 -9.01
C THR A 213 13.87 9.41 -8.06
N THR A 214 13.00 9.44 -7.06
CA THR A 214 12.74 8.34 -6.12
C THR A 214 11.26 8.02 -6.12
N SER A 215 10.88 6.75 -6.05
CA SER A 215 9.48 6.37 -6.17
C SER A 215 8.79 6.38 -4.81
N LEU A 216 9.34 5.63 -3.85
CA LEU A 216 8.80 5.52 -2.49
C LEU A 216 9.89 5.85 -1.46
N VAL A 217 9.65 6.88 -0.65
CA VAL A 217 10.49 7.19 0.52
C VAL A 217 9.75 6.79 1.80
N VAL A 218 10.40 5.98 2.64
CA VAL A 218 9.88 5.58 3.96
C VAL A 218 10.82 6.11 5.03
N ASN A 219 10.42 7.22 5.65
CA ASN A 219 11.16 7.86 6.74
C ASN A 219 10.60 7.45 8.12
N SER A 220 9.28 7.36 8.27
CA SER A 220 8.66 7.04 9.56
C SER A 220 9.03 5.65 10.04
N ARG A 221 9.47 5.58 11.30
CA ARG A 221 9.90 4.34 11.96
C ARG A 221 8.74 3.35 12.06
N HIS A 222 9.06 2.06 11.97
CA HIS A 222 8.13 0.93 12.10
C HIS A 222 7.07 0.80 11.00
N THR A 223 7.11 1.63 9.96
CA THR A 223 6.23 1.48 8.79
C THR A 223 6.23 0.04 8.28
N ILE A 224 5.05 -0.53 8.08
CA ILE A 224 4.88 -1.87 7.51
C ILE A 224 4.56 -1.71 6.03
N VAL A 225 5.46 -2.15 5.16
CA VAL A 225 5.19 -2.31 3.73
C VAL A 225 4.81 -3.77 3.50
N ASP A 226 3.52 -4.03 3.35
CA ASP A 226 2.95 -5.36 3.18
C ASP A 226 2.30 -5.46 1.80
N HIS A 227 3.11 -5.92 0.84
CA HIS A 227 2.88 -5.92 -0.59
C HIS A 227 2.92 -4.53 -1.24
N THR A 228 3.96 -4.34 -2.07
CA THR A 228 4.10 -3.24 -3.01
C THR A 228 4.76 -3.78 -4.28
N TRP A 229 4.55 -3.08 -5.38
CA TRP A 229 5.34 -3.26 -6.60
C TRP A 229 5.69 -1.89 -7.12
N VAL A 230 6.98 -1.54 -7.01
CA VAL A 230 7.53 -0.31 -7.57
C VAL A 230 8.20 -0.64 -8.88
N TRP A 231 7.62 -0.18 -9.97
CA TRP A 231 7.97 -0.63 -11.31
C TRP A 231 8.23 0.53 -12.25
N ARG A 232 9.51 0.71 -12.58
CA ARG A 232 9.91 1.45 -13.78
C ARG A 232 9.60 0.59 -14.99
N ALA A 233 8.80 1.11 -15.90
CA ALA A 233 8.30 0.33 -17.03
C ALA A 233 9.43 -0.19 -17.93
N ASP A 234 9.39 -1.49 -18.23
CA ASP A 234 10.29 -2.16 -19.19
C ASP A 234 9.65 -2.36 -20.58
N HIS A 235 8.35 -2.11 -20.71
CA HIS A 235 7.59 -2.21 -21.97
C HIS A 235 6.41 -1.23 -21.99
N GLY A 236 5.77 -1.10 -23.15
CA GLY A 236 4.68 -0.14 -23.39
C GLY A 236 5.18 1.18 -23.99
N ASP A 237 4.31 2.17 -24.03
CA ASP A 237 4.62 3.49 -24.61
C ASP A 237 5.40 4.36 -23.61
N GLY A 238 6.29 5.22 -24.13
CA GLY A 238 7.09 6.13 -23.30
C GLY A 238 8.19 5.46 -22.49
N VAL A 239 8.65 4.28 -22.90
CA VAL A 239 9.75 3.55 -22.24
C VAL A 239 11.08 3.78 -22.94
N GLY A 240 12.14 4.00 -22.16
CA GLY A 240 13.50 4.19 -22.66
C GLY A 240 14.43 4.67 -21.56
N TRP A 241 15.74 4.55 -21.78
CA TRP A 241 16.75 4.92 -20.78
C TRP A 241 16.51 6.32 -20.19
N GLU A 242 16.32 7.33 -21.05
CA GLU A 242 15.99 8.70 -20.63
C GLU A 242 14.48 9.00 -20.64
N THR A 243 13.67 8.22 -21.37
CA THR A 243 12.25 8.53 -21.58
C THR A 243 11.44 8.36 -20.31
N ASN A 244 11.65 7.26 -19.58
CA ASN A 244 11.06 6.98 -18.27
C ASN A 244 12.12 6.75 -17.19
N ARG A 245 13.13 7.61 -17.17
CA ARG A 245 14.20 7.52 -16.18
C ARG A 245 13.61 7.56 -14.76
N ALA A 246 13.99 6.58 -13.96
CA ALA A 246 13.73 6.52 -12.52
C ALA A 246 14.96 5.93 -11.83
N ASP A 247 15.68 6.78 -11.10
CA ASP A 247 17.00 6.44 -10.56
C ASP A 247 16.89 5.55 -9.32
N TYR A 248 15.86 5.79 -8.49
CA TYR A 248 15.60 5.04 -7.27
C TYR A 248 14.13 4.58 -7.20
N GLY A 249 13.94 3.35 -6.70
CA GLY A 249 12.62 2.76 -6.44
C GLY A 249 11.95 3.32 -5.21
#